data_AF-A0A3D6EMB6-F1
#
_entry.id   AF-A0A3D6EMB6-F1
#
_cell.length_a   1.000
_cell.length_b   1.000
_cell.length_c   1.000
_cell.angle_alpha   90.00
_cell.angle_beta   90.00
_cell.angle_gamma   90.00
#
_symmetry.space_group_name_H-M   'P 1'
#
loop_
_entity.id
_entity.type
_entity.pdbx_description
1 polymer ?
#
loop_
_entity_poly.entity_id
_entity_poly.type
_entity_poly.pdbx_seq_one_letter_code
_entity_poly.pdbx_strand_id
1 'polypeptide(L)' 'LRALDANVRVVLTSGYNEQEAINRFVQGDLAGFVQKPFSADGLAQVVRSALSGPSKTPTGLLSGSGT' A
#
# COMPACT_ATOMS: atom_id res chain seq x y z
N LEU A 1 -4.01 5.90 9.51
CA LEU A 1 -4.39 4.64 8.84
C LEU A 1 -3.74 3.43 9.48
N ARG A 2 -2.40 3.32 9.50
CA ARG A 2 -1.71 2.16 10.12
C ARG A 2 -1.93 2.00 11.63
N ALA A 3 -2.11 3.10 12.36
CA ALA A 3 -2.51 3.05 13.77
C ALA A 3 -3.93 2.49 14.00
N LEU A 4 -4.77 2.45 12.96
CA LEU A 4 -6.12 1.86 13.01
C LEU A 4 -6.10 0.41 12.52
N ASP A 5 -5.35 0.14 11.46
CA ASP A 5 -5.11 -1.20 10.95
C ASP A 5 -3.70 -1.30 10.37
N ALA A 6 -2.86 -2.11 11.00
CA ALA A 6 -1.50 -2.35 10.56
C ALA A 6 -1.42 -3.01 9.18
N ASN A 7 -2.50 -3.63 8.69
CA ASN A 7 -2.57 -4.33 7.40
C ASN A 7 -3.10 -3.47 6.24
N VAL A 8 -3.64 -2.28 6.49
CA VAL A 8 -4.31 -1.44 5.48
C VAL A 8 -3.41 -1.11 4.28
N ARG A 9 -3.79 -1.54 3.08
CA ARG A 9 -3.02 -1.24 1.85
C ARG A 9 -3.36 0.18 1.37
N VAL A 10 -2.33 0.99 1.09
CA VAL A 10 -2.52 2.39 0.68
C VAL A 10 -2.06 2.57 -0.77
N VAL A 11 -2.96 3.07 -1.62
CA VAL A 11 -2.64 3.51 -2.99
C VAL A 11 -2.72 5.03 -3.02
N LEU A 12 -1.66 5.70 -3.47
CA LEU A 12 -1.62 7.15 -3.58
C LEU A 12 -1.97 7.61 -5.00
N THR A 13 -2.75 8.69 -5.11
CA THR A 13 -3.00 9.37 -6.39
C THR A 13 -2.56 10.83 -6.32
N SER A 14 -1.74 11.30 -7.27
CA SER A 14 -1.22 12.67 -7.28
C SER A 14 -1.13 13.24 -8.70
N GLY A 15 -1.30 14.55 -8.84
CA GLY A 15 -1.04 15.27 -10.11
C GLY A 15 0.40 15.77 -10.25
N TYR A 16 1.24 15.59 -9.22
CA TYR A 16 2.66 15.87 -9.27
C TYR A 16 3.42 14.64 -9.78
N ASN A 17 4.53 14.89 -10.46
CA ASN A 17 5.54 13.94 -10.92
C ASN A 17 5.93 12.92 -9.84
N GLU A 18 6.02 11.65 -10.25
CA GLU A 18 6.19 10.46 -9.40
C GLU A 18 7.33 10.58 -8.38
N GLN A 19 8.46 11.20 -8.75
CA GLN A 19 9.62 11.36 -7.86
C GLN A 19 9.34 12.24 -6.62
N GLU A 20 8.46 13.23 -6.74
CA GLU A 20 8.12 14.13 -5.62
C GLU A 20 7.11 13.48 -4.67
N ALA A 21 6.22 12.66 -5.21
CA ALA A 21 5.31 11.83 -4.41
C ALA A 21 6.10 10.75 -3.67
N ILE A 22 7.00 10.01 -4.34
CA ILE A 22 7.78 8.94 -3.73
C ILE A 22 8.73 9.48 -2.65
N ASN A 23 9.37 10.64 -2.84
CA ASN A 23 10.25 11.21 -1.80
C ASN A 23 9.52 11.62 -0.52
N ARG A 24 8.20 11.87 -0.58
CA ARG A 24 7.39 12.27 0.57
C ARG A 24 6.78 11.08 1.32
N PHE A 25 6.76 9.91 0.69
CA PHE A 25 6.28 8.66 1.27
C PHE A 25 7.46 7.71 1.46
N VAL A 26 7.89 7.55 2.71
CA VAL A 26 9.01 6.68 3.10
C VAL A 26 8.87 5.31 2.43
N GLN A 27 9.93 4.87 1.75
CA GLN A 27 10.02 3.59 1.07
C GLN A 27 9.51 2.47 1.98
N GLY A 28 8.33 1.90 1.69
CA GLY A 28 7.76 0.76 2.43
C GLY A 28 6.32 0.89 2.92
N ASP A 29 5.69 2.07 2.81
CA ASP A 29 4.32 2.30 3.33
C ASP A 29 3.20 2.32 2.27
N LEU A 30 3.56 2.40 0.98
CA LEU A 30 2.61 2.39 -0.12
C LEU A 30 2.52 1.00 -0.78
N ALA A 31 1.29 0.56 -1.01
CA ALA A 31 0.98 -0.62 -1.81
C ALA A 31 0.90 -0.31 -3.31
N GLY A 32 0.84 0.97 -3.69
CA GLY A 32 0.87 1.40 -5.08
C GLY A 32 0.78 2.92 -5.26
N PHE A 33 1.05 3.38 -6.48
CA PHE A 33 0.96 4.78 -6.89
C PHE A 33 0.29 4.86 -8.26
N VAL A 34 -0.57 5.88 -8.48
CA VAL A 34 -1.13 6.20 -9.78
C VAL A 34 -1.18 7.70 -10.00
N GLN A 35 -0.54 8.18 -11.06
CA GLN A 35 -0.50 9.60 -11.40
C GLN A 35 -1.81 10.04 -12.06
N LYS A 36 -2.28 11.24 -11.75
CA LYS A 36 -3.37 11.91 -12.46
C LYS A 36 -2.83 12.69 -13.67
N PRO A 37 -3.55 12.68 -14.81
CA PRO A 37 -4.77 11.92 -15.06
C PRO A 37 -4.48 10.43 -15.28
N PHE A 38 -5.41 9.56 -14.86
CA PHE A 38 -5.34 8.12 -15.08
C PHE A 38 -6.61 7.60 -15.75
N SER A 39 -6.46 6.50 -16.48
CA SER A 39 -7.58 5.72 -17.01
C SER A 39 -8.14 4.78 -15.94
N ALA A 40 -9.41 4.38 -16.10
CA ALA A 40 -10.04 3.39 -15.22
C ALA A 40 -9.25 2.06 -15.18
N ASP A 41 -8.74 1.61 -16.32
CA ASP A 41 -7.92 0.39 -16.39
C ASP A 41 -6.60 0.53 -15.62
N GLY A 42 -5.93 1.69 -15.74
CA GLY A 42 -4.69 1.97 -15.01
C GLY A 42 -4.90 1.96 -13.50
N LEU A 43 -5.99 2.55 -13.01
CA LEU A 43 -6.35 2.47 -11.60
C LEU A 43 -6.65 1.02 -11.19
N ALA A 44 -7.42 0.29 -11.99
CA ALA A 44 -7.78 -1.09 -11.71
C ALA A 44 -6.54 -2.00 -11.64
N GLN A 45 -5.55 -1.78 -12.51
CA GLN A 45 -4.28 -2.50 -12.48
C GLN A 45 -3.52 -2.26 -11.18
N VAL A 46 -3.39 -1.00 -10.74
CA VAL A 46 -2.69 -0.66 -9.49
C VAL A 46 -3.40 -1.26 -8.27
N VAL A 47 -4.74 -1.22 -8.24
CA VAL A 47 -5.53 -1.84 -7.16
C VAL A 47 -5.34 -3.36 -7.14
N ARG A 48 -5.40 -4.03 -8.29
CA ARG A 48 -5.14 -5.48 -8.39
C ARG A 48 -3.76 -5.82 -7.87
N SER A 49 -2.72 -5.08 -8.27
CA SER A 49 -1.35 -5.28 -7.79
C SER A 49 -1.23 -5.10 -6.28
N ALA A 50 -1.86 -4.07 -5.72
CA ALA A 50 -1.86 -3.83 -4.28
C ALA A 50 -2.50 -4.98 -3.48
N LEU A 51 -3.58 -5.58 -4.01
CA LEU A 51 -4.29 -6.69 -3.38
C LEU A 51 -3.55 -8.03 -3.47
N SER A 52 -2.78 -8.26 -4.55
CA SER A 52 -2.02 -9.50 -4.76
C SER A 52 -0.72 -9.62 -3.95
N GLY A 53 -0.24 -8.53 -3.34
CA GLY A 53 0.97 -8.55 -2.51
C GLY A 53 0.78 -9.23 -1.15
N PRO A 54 1.86 -9.82 -0.56
CA PRO A 54 1.78 -10.47 0.75
C PRO A 54 1.31 -9.48 1.81
N SER A 55 0.25 -9.83 2.54
CA SER A 55 -0.18 -9.08 3.71
C SER A 55 0.95 -9.12 4.74
N LYS A 56 1.43 -7.98 5.24
CA LYS A 56 2.34 -7.96 6.39
C LYS A 56 1.59 -8.61 7.56
N THR A 57 1.86 -9.89 7.84
CA THR A 57 1.26 -10.59 8.98
C THR A 57 1.51 -9.76 10.24
N PRO A 58 0.49 -9.48 11.07
CA PRO A 58 0.70 -8.71 12.28
C PRO A 58 1.73 -9.43 13.15
N THR A 59 2.85 -8.76 13.44
CA THR A 59 3.97 -9.21 14.28
C THR A 59 3.58 -9.47 15.75
N GLY A 60 2.30 -9.70 16.05
CA GLY A 60 1.77 -9.95 17.40
C GLY A 60 0.94 -11.22 17.55
N LEU A 61 0.78 -12.05 16.51
CA LEU A 61 -0.10 -13.24 16.56
C LEU A 61 0.67 -14.56 16.45
N LEU A 62 1.81 -14.71 17.12
CA LEU A 62 2.53 -16.00 17.26
C LEU A 62 3.23 -16.08 18.63
N SER A 63 2.47 -16.04 19.72
CA SER A 63 2.95 -16.49 21.04
C SER A 63 1.77 -17.11 21.76
N GLY A 64 1.69 -18.45 21.74
CA GLY A 64 0.69 -19.16 22.55
C GLY A 64 0.43 -20.59 22.14
N SER A 65 0.93 -21.51 22.98
CA SER A 65 0.61 -22.94 23.12
C SER A 65 1.10 -23.90 22.03
N GLY A 66 1.65 -25.08 22.32
CA GLY A 66 1.49 -25.89 23.52
C GLY A 66 2.75 -26.65 23.93
N THR A 67 2.57 -27.28 25.10
CA THR A 67 3.45 -28.06 25.97
C THR A 67 4.38 -29.05 25.28
#